data_AF-A0A355F7K1-F1
#
_entry.id   AF-A0A355F7K1-F1
#
_cell.length_a   1.000
_cell.length_b   1.000
_cell.length_c   1.000
_cell.angle_alpha   90.00
_cell.angle_beta   90.00
_cell.angle_gamma   90.00
#
_symmetry.space_group_name_H-M   'P 1'
#
loop_
_entity.id
_entity.type
_entity.pdbx_description
1 polymer ?
#
loop_
_entity_poly.entity_id
_entity_poly.type
_entity_poly.pdbx_seq_one_letter_code
_entity_poly.pdbx_strand_id
1 'polypeptide(L)'
;MPLTVQAVTQAIPLLLKFPMGHFSVDYDKEADVLYISFRRPQRATDTQEVGEGVLLRYRGEELVGMTILEASTRAEGRTALPEAARTPVVPRRRSARRQP
;
A
#
# COMPACT_ATOMS: atom_id res chain seq x y z
N MET A 1 25.33 -13.57 -7.88
CA MET A 1 23.94 -13.63 -7.33
C MET A 1 23.01 -13.07 -8.40
N PRO A 2 21.87 -13.71 -8.71
CA PRO A 2 20.90 -13.16 -9.65
C PRO A 2 20.43 -11.77 -9.20
N LEU A 3 20.27 -10.82 -10.14
CA LEU A 3 19.82 -9.45 -9.86
C LEU A 3 18.56 -9.41 -9.00
N THR A 4 17.62 -10.32 -9.25
CA THR A 4 16.38 -10.50 -8.49
C THR A 4 16.62 -10.79 -7.01
N VAL A 5 17.59 -11.65 -6.69
CA VAL A 5 17.88 -12.04 -5.30
C VAL A 5 18.47 -10.85 -4.53
N GLN A 6 19.34 -10.08 -5.18
CA GLN A 6 19.93 -8.88 -4.58
C GLN A 6 18.87 -7.81 -4.30
N ALA A 7 18.01 -7.50 -5.28
CA ALA A 7 16.94 -6.52 -5.13
C ALA A 7 15.97 -6.88 -4.00
N VAL A 8 15.55 -8.16 -3.93
CA VAL A 8 14.68 -8.64 -2.85
C VAL A 8 15.38 -8.52 -1.49
N THR A 9 16.65 -8.90 -1.40
CA THR A 9 17.42 -8.83 -0.15
C THR A 9 17.53 -7.38 0.36
N GLN A 10 17.72 -6.42 -0.54
CA GLN A 10 17.75 -5.00 -0.19
C GLN A 10 16.39 -4.47 0.30
N ALA A 11 15.29 -5.06 -0.16
CA ALA A 11 13.95 -4.69 0.29
C ALA A 11 13.58 -5.28 1.67
N ILE A 12 14.21 -6.37 2.11
CA ILE A 12 13.85 -7.09 3.36
C ILE A 12 13.69 -6.16 4.58
N PRO A 13 14.61 -5.22 4.89
CA PRO A 13 14.46 -4.36 6.06
C PRO A 13 13.21 -3.46 6.01
N LEU A 14 12.78 -3.06 4.81
CA LEU A 14 11.56 -2.28 4.62
C LEU A 14 10.32 -3.18 4.75
N LEU A 15 10.37 -4.38 4.16
CA LEU A 15 9.28 -5.36 4.25
C LEU A 15 9.03 -5.83 5.68
N LEU A 16 10.08 -6.00 6.49
CA LEU A 16 9.96 -6.39 7.90
C LEU A 16 9.42 -5.28 8.81
N LYS A 17 9.59 -4.00 8.43
CA LYS A 17 9.00 -2.85 9.12
C LYS A 17 7.55 -2.61 8.72
N PHE A 18 7.06 -3.31 7.71
CA PHE A 18 5.71 -3.12 7.20
C PHE A 18 4.71 -3.60 8.27
N PRO A 19 3.72 -2.77 8.66
CA PRO A 19 2.83 -3.07 9.79
C PRO A 19 1.84 -4.22 9.51
N MET A 20 1.77 -4.69 8.26
CA MET A 20 0.82 -5.70 7.81
C MET A 20 1.52 -7.05 7.61
N GLY A 21 1.01 -8.10 8.27
CA GLY A 21 1.60 -9.45 8.20
C GLY A 21 1.41 -10.17 6.86
N HIS A 22 0.48 -9.71 6.02
CA HIS A 22 0.27 -10.22 4.67
C HIS A 22 -0.07 -9.06 3.74
N PHE A 23 0.53 -9.04 2.55
CA PHE A 23 0.18 -8.10 1.49
C PHE A 23 0.52 -8.73 0.12
N SER A 24 -0.06 -8.19 -0.96
CA SER A 24 0.37 -8.48 -2.33
C SER A 24 0.81 -7.20 -3.02
N VAL A 25 1.72 -7.35 -3.96
CA VAL A 25 2.19 -6.29 -4.84
C VAL A 25 2.05 -6.79 -6.26
N ASP A 26 1.29 -6.06 -7.08
CA ASP A 26 0.98 -6.43 -8.45
C ASP A 26 1.28 -5.21 -9.34
N TYR A 27 2.25 -5.33 -10.25
CA TYR A 27 2.61 -4.27 -11.19
C TYR A 27 2.05 -4.56 -12.57
N ASP A 28 1.18 -3.69 -13.05
CA ASP A 28 0.68 -3.70 -14.42
C ASP A 28 1.60 -2.84 -15.29
N LYS A 29 2.32 -3.49 -16.20
CA LYS A 29 3.26 -2.84 -17.11
C LYS A 29 2.58 -2.08 -18.25
N GLU A 30 1.39 -2.50 -18.67
CA GLU A 30 0.67 -1.86 -19.77
C GLU A 30 0.06 -0.53 -19.31
N ALA A 31 -0.45 -0.51 -18.09
CA ALA A 31 -1.02 0.69 -17.49
C ALA A 31 0.01 1.58 -16.74
N ASP A 32 1.23 1.08 -16.49
CA ASP A 32 2.22 1.69 -15.57
C ASP A 32 1.63 1.97 -14.17
N VAL A 33 1.01 0.94 -13.59
CA VAL A 33 0.32 1.04 -12.30
C VAL A 33 0.80 -0.04 -11.33
N LEU A 34 1.16 0.37 -10.11
CA LEU A 34 1.49 -0.54 -9.02
C LEU A 34 0.35 -0.62 -8.01
N TYR A 35 -0.17 -1.83 -7.82
CA TYR A 35 -1.19 -2.13 -6.82
C TYR A 35 -0.53 -2.75 -5.58
N ILE A 36 -0.85 -2.21 -4.42
CA ILE A 36 -0.45 -2.78 -3.12
C ILE A 36 -1.71 -3.14 -2.35
N SER A 37 -1.86 -4.42 -2.00
CA SER A 37 -3.05 -4.95 -1.35
C SER A 37 -2.71 -5.40 0.07
N PHE A 38 -3.33 -4.81 1.10
CA PHE A 38 -3.00 -5.12 2.50
C PHE A 38 -3.85 -6.23 3.10
N ARG A 39 -5.03 -6.51 2.53
CA ARG A 39 -5.93 -7.58 2.99
C ARG A 39 -6.79 -8.13 1.85
N ARG A 40 -7.31 -9.34 2.05
CA ARG A 40 -8.48 -9.88 1.34
C ARG A 40 -9.61 -10.15 2.33
N PRO A 41 -10.89 -10.02 1.94
CA PRO A 41 -11.39 -9.56 0.65
C PRO A 41 -11.35 -8.03 0.51
N GLN A 42 -11.07 -7.59 -0.72
CA GLN A 42 -10.64 -6.24 -1.04
C GLN A 42 -11.79 -5.29 -1.40
N ARG A 43 -13.03 -5.58 -0.99
CA ARG A 43 -14.23 -4.73 -1.26
C ARG A 43 -14.06 -3.37 -0.58
N ALA A 44 -13.22 -2.54 -1.19
CA ALA A 44 -13.07 -1.14 -0.88
C ALA A 44 -14.41 -0.49 -1.16
N THR A 45 -14.87 0.29 -0.20
CA THR A 45 -16.10 1.08 -0.31
C THR A 45 -15.79 2.49 -0.77
N ASP A 46 -14.53 2.90 -0.65
CA ASP A 46 -14.09 4.26 -0.93
C ASP A 46 -12.66 4.30 -1.47
N THR A 47 -12.35 5.32 -2.27
CA THR A 47 -11.02 5.59 -2.82
C THR A 47 -10.73 7.07 -2.68
N GLN A 48 -9.59 7.40 -2.07
CA GLN A 48 -9.15 8.78 -1.88
C GLN A 48 -7.86 9.02 -2.65
N GLU A 49 -7.86 10.02 -3.53
CA GLU A 49 -6.61 10.54 -4.11
C GLU A 49 -5.92 11.42 -3.08
N VAL A 50 -4.69 11.06 -2.73
CA VAL A 50 -3.87 11.87 -1.80
C VAL A 50 -2.88 12.77 -2.50
N GLY A 51 -2.78 12.67 -3.83
CA GLY A 51 -1.97 13.53 -4.69
C GLY A 51 -0.84 12.80 -5.38
N GLU A 52 -0.29 13.46 -6.39
CA GLU A 52 0.77 12.95 -7.26
C GLU A 52 0.46 11.52 -7.74
N GLY A 53 -0.77 11.19 -8.17
CA GLY A 53 -1.10 9.85 -8.69
C GLY A 53 -1.12 8.71 -7.66
N VAL A 54 -1.18 9.01 -6.35
CA VAL A 54 -1.37 8.01 -5.30
C VAL A 54 -2.84 7.96 -4.88
N LEU A 55 -3.43 6.78 -5.00
CA LEU A 55 -4.80 6.49 -4.61
C LEU A 55 -4.80 5.53 -3.41
N LEU A 56 -5.44 5.93 -2.32
CA LEU A 56 -5.66 5.11 -1.13
C LEU A 56 -7.03 4.45 -1.20
N ARG A 57 -7.07 3.13 -0.97
CA ARG A 57 -8.31 2.35 -1.02
C ARG A 57 -8.76 1.98 0.39
N TYR A 58 -9.99 2.35 0.74
CA TYR A 58 -10.54 2.16 2.07
C TYR A 58 -11.78 1.26 2.07
N ARG A 59 -11.98 0.55 3.18
CA ARG A 59 -13.24 -0.13 3.51
C ARG A 59 -13.73 0.42 4.85
N GLY A 60 -14.71 1.32 4.81
CA GLY A 60 -15.00 2.18 5.96
C GLY A 60 -13.77 3.01 6.31
N GLU A 61 -13.31 2.92 7.56
CA GLU A 61 -12.11 3.64 8.05
C GLU A 61 -10.80 2.83 7.87
N GLU A 62 -10.86 1.60 7.34
CA GLU A 62 -9.69 0.73 7.21
C GLU A 62 -9.03 0.89 5.84
N LEU A 63 -7.73 1.21 5.82
CA LEU A 63 -6.91 1.21 4.60
C LEU A 63 -6.68 -0.24 4.15
N VAL A 64 -7.26 -0.62 3.01
CA VAL A 64 -7.19 -1.99 2.46
C VAL A 64 -6.23 -2.13 1.28
N GLY A 65 -5.76 -1.03 0.69
CA GLY A 65 -4.75 -1.06 -0.35
C GLY A 65 -4.40 0.33 -0.88
N MET A 66 -3.50 0.34 -1.86
CA MET A 66 -3.04 1.53 -2.55
C MET A 66 -2.88 1.23 -4.05
N THR A 67 -3.12 2.25 -4.87
CA THR A 67 -2.82 2.24 -6.30
C THR A 67 -1.89 3.42 -6.58
N ILE A 68 -0.76 3.13 -7.22
CA ILE A 68 0.26 4.11 -7.55
C ILE A 68 0.35 4.19 -9.07
N LEU A 69 -0.05 5.33 -9.64
CA LEU A 69 0.04 5.62 -11.06
C LEU A 69 1.47 6.05 -11.43
N GLU A 70 1.83 5.90 -12.70
CA GLU A 70 3.16 6.25 -13.24
C GLU A 70 4.28 5.61 -12.41
N ALA A 71 4.07 4.36 -11.98
CA ALA A 71 4.89 3.74 -10.94
C ALA A 71 6.36 3.61 -11.35
N SER A 72 6.62 3.41 -12.65
CA SER A 72 7.97 3.36 -13.22
C SER A 72 8.79 4.62 -12.94
N THR A 73 8.15 5.80 -12.89
CA THR A 73 8.82 7.10 -12.65
C THR A 73 9.21 7.32 -11.19
N ARG A 74 8.61 6.56 -10.27
CA ARG A 74 8.79 6.76 -8.81
C ARG A 74 9.98 6.01 -8.24
N ALA A 75 10.50 5.03 -8.97
CA ALA A 75 11.69 4.28 -8.58
C ALA A 75 12.93 5.16 -8.45
N GLU A 76 12.92 6.37 -9.02
CA GLU A 76 14.02 7.34 -9.01
C GLU A 76 13.97 8.34 -7.84
N GLY A 77 13.03 8.20 -6.88
CA GLY A 77 13.03 9.02 -5.66
C GLY A 77 12.51 10.45 -5.80
N ARG A 78 11.89 10.81 -6.93
CA ARG A 78 11.20 12.09 -7.13
C ARG A 78 9.72 11.97 -6.81
N THR A 79 9.35 11.88 -5.53
CA THR A 79 8.02 12.25 -5.03
C THR A 79 8.08 12.27 -3.51
N ALA A 80 7.87 13.44 -2.91
CA ALA A 80 7.58 13.53 -1.48
C ALA A 80 6.11 13.14 -1.32
N LEU A 81 5.80 12.16 -0.46
CA LEU A 81 4.41 11.89 -0.09
C LEU A 81 3.78 13.22 0.40
N PRO A 82 2.64 13.65 -0.18
CA PRO A 82 1.94 14.84 0.26
C PRO A 82 1.62 14.73 1.75
N GLU A 83 1.68 15.86 2.46
CA GLU A 83 1.60 15.94 3.93
C GLU A 83 0.38 15.20 4.51
N ALA A 84 -0.71 15.14 3.75
CA ALA A 84 -1.94 14.41 4.07
C ALA A 84 -1.74 12.89 4.26
N ALA A 85 -0.75 12.27 3.61
CA ALA A 85 -0.43 10.84 3.76
C ALA A 85 0.47 10.54 4.97
N ARG A 86 1.00 11.56 5.66
CA ARG A 86 1.90 11.40 6.82
C ARG A 86 1.15 11.18 8.13
N THR A 87 -0.16 11.40 8.16
CA THR A 87 -0.97 11.07 9.34
C THR A 87 -1.17 9.56 9.41
N PRO A 88 -0.72 8.88 10.48
CA PRO A 88 -0.97 7.46 10.64
C PRO A 88 -2.48 7.26 10.81
N VAL A 89 -3.15 6.64 9.85
CA VAL A 89 -4.48 6.08 10.06
C VAL A 89 -4.28 4.85 10.94
N VAL A 90 -4.32 5.06 12.27
CA VAL A 90 -4.27 3.98 13.24
C VAL A 90 -5.56 3.17 13.07
N PRO A 91 -5.50 1.87 12.72
CA PRO A 91 -6.69 1.06 12.72
C PRO A 91 -7.18 0.97 14.16
N ARG A 92 -8.33 1.59 14.45
CA ARG A 92 -9.00 1.39 15.74
C ARG A 92 -9.36 -0.08 15.83
N ARG A 93 -8.64 -0.83 16.68
CA ARG A 93 -9.01 -2.19 17.06
C ARG A 93 -10.45 -2.13 17.59
N ARG A 94 -11.42 -2.56 16.78
CA ARG A 94 -12.77 -2.81 17.29
C ARG A 94 -12.64 -3.96 18.30
N SER A 95 -12.87 -3.62 19.56
CA SER A 95 -13.18 -4.54 20.63
C SER A 95 -14.12 -5.61 20.09
N ALA A 96 -13.69 -6.87 20.24
CA ALA A 96 -14.51 -8.02 19.95
C ALA A 96 -15.84 -7.87 20.71
N ARG A 97 -16.90 -7.51 19.99
CA ARG A 97 -18.26 -7.71 20.48
C ARG A 97 -18.44 -9.22 20.58
N ARG A 98 -18.31 -9.74 21.80
CA ARG A 98 -19.00 -10.96 22.21
C ARG A 98 -20.48 -10.73 21.88
N GLN A 99 -21.04 -11.58 21.03
CA GLN A 99 -22.47 -11.81 20.99
C GLN A 99 -22.76 -13.15 21.68
N PRO A 100 -23.92 -13.24 22.35
CA PRO A 100 -24.22 -14.22 23.39
C PRO A 100 -24.46 -15.63 22.86
#